data_AF-A0A350IZT8-F1
#
_entry.id   AF-A0A350IZT8-F1
#
_cell.length_a   1.000
_cell.length_b   1.000
_cell.length_c   1.000
_cell.angle_alpha   90.00
_cell.angle_beta   90.00
_cell.angle_gamma   90.00
#
_symmetry.space_group_name_H-M   'P 1'
#
loop_
_entity.id
_entity.type
_entity.pdbx_description
1 polymer ?
#
loop_
_entity_poly.entity_id
_entity_poly.type
_entity_poly.pdbx_seq_one_letter_code
_entity_poly.pdbx_strand_id
1 'polypeptide(L)'
;MTMKLKNVLFAGALALTLGACSSTPAASSTPTSSASSAKEEVATEGHYTVSNVSGKTITELYFYKTGSEEKGTNYAEGGLDKGATITVDITVDEAEAEGYAMTVEYLAEGAEEPVIVFDNLHLETAEMFLKKAKDVTGGATPFSIVTTGTYNVTNTTGAEVKELYFYQTGSEDKGENWAGEGLAADASVEVNVEVEKEAAIAGYNMTVEYVGEDGTSVVVFDNLHLEEANLFLKPAADVEGGATPFLAAE
;
A
#
# COMPACT_ATOMS: atom_id res chain seq x y z
N MET A 1 -10.95 22.80 -52.63
CA MET A 1 -11.87 21.66 -52.52
C MET A 1 -12.65 21.87 -51.24
N THR A 2 -13.90 22.30 -51.36
CA THR A 2 -14.79 22.66 -50.27
C THR A 2 -15.58 21.41 -49.88
N MET A 3 -15.59 21.02 -48.61
CA MET A 3 -16.60 20.12 -48.08
C MET A 3 -17.16 20.66 -46.76
N LYS A 4 -18.40 21.13 -46.87
CA LYS A 4 -19.40 21.32 -45.82
C LYS A 4 -20.02 19.96 -45.44
N LEU A 5 -20.76 19.97 -44.32
CA LEU A 5 -21.85 19.07 -43.83
C LEU A 5 -21.43 18.25 -42.59
N LYS A 6 -22.24 18.07 -41.55
CA LYS A 6 -23.61 18.52 -41.21
C LYS A 6 -23.86 18.23 -39.72
N ASN A 7 -24.58 19.12 -39.05
CA ASN A 7 -25.15 18.91 -37.72
C ASN A 7 -26.13 17.72 -37.70
N VAL A 8 -26.19 17.03 -36.55
CA VAL A 8 -27.34 16.25 -36.10
C VAL A 8 -27.86 16.87 -34.80
N LEU A 9 -29.17 17.11 -34.79
CA LEU A 9 -29.98 17.69 -33.73
C LEU A 9 -30.12 16.75 -32.52
N PHE A 10 -30.30 17.32 -31.33
CA PHE A 10 -31.28 16.81 -30.37
C PHE A 10 -32.16 17.96 -29.86
N ALA A 11 -33.46 17.69 -29.85
CA ALA A 11 -34.54 18.60 -29.56
C ALA A 11 -34.87 18.63 -28.05
N GLY A 12 -35.32 19.79 -27.56
CA GLY A 12 -35.90 19.94 -26.23
C GLY A 12 -36.53 21.32 -26.11
N ALA A 13 -37.80 21.44 -26.52
CA ALA A 13 -38.58 22.65 -26.42
C ALA A 13 -39.17 22.80 -25.01
N LEU A 14 -39.02 23.98 -24.39
CA LEU A 14 -39.85 24.42 -23.27
C LEU A 14 -40.39 25.82 -23.58
N ALA A 15 -41.71 25.91 -23.69
CA ALA A 15 -42.44 27.10 -24.12
C ALA A 15 -42.50 28.17 -23.01
N LEU A 16 -42.31 29.43 -23.39
CA LEU A 16 -42.55 30.61 -22.56
C LEU A 16 -43.72 31.39 -23.17
N THR A 17 -44.82 31.51 -22.44
CA THR A 17 -45.92 32.42 -22.74
C THR A 17 -45.85 33.64 -21.81
N LEU A 18 -45.86 34.83 -22.42
CA LEU A 18 -45.93 36.12 -21.75
C LEU A 18 -47.38 36.49 -21.46
N GLY A 19 -47.63 37.04 -20.26
CA GLY A 19 -48.87 37.72 -19.90
C GLY A 19 -48.64 38.67 -18.71
N ALA A 20 -48.71 39.97 -18.97
CA ALA A 20 -48.74 41.09 -18.00
C ALA A 20 -50.05 41.08 -17.16
N CYS A 21 -50.28 41.82 -16.06
CA CYS A 21 -49.75 43.09 -15.53
C CYS A 21 -50.26 43.31 -14.07
N SER A 22 -49.56 44.16 -13.28
CA SER A 22 -50.01 44.98 -12.11
C SER A 22 -50.55 44.26 -10.84
N SER A 23 -50.27 44.66 -9.57
CA SER A 23 -49.63 45.82 -8.94
C SER A 23 -49.37 45.55 -7.43
N THR A 24 -48.42 46.30 -6.83
CA THR A 24 -48.27 46.71 -5.41
C THR A 24 -46.99 46.20 -4.71
N PRO A 25 -46.23 47.06 -3.98
CA PRO A 25 -44.81 46.83 -3.66
C PRO A 25 -44.60 46.27 -2.25
N ALA A 26 -43.61 45.40 -2.08
CA ALA A 26 -43.11 44.98 -0.78
C ALA A 26 -41.57 45.02 -0.76
N ALA A 27 -41.06 45.45 0.39
CA ALA A 27 -39.72 45.94 0.67
C ALA A 27 -38.55 45.06 0.20
N SER A 28 -37.50 45.78 -0.21
CA SER A 28 -36.15 45.30 -0.43
C SER A 28 -35.57 44.55 0.75
N SER A 29 -35.04 43.36 0.50
CA SER A 29 -33.77 42.89 1.04
C SER A 29 -33.36 41.65 0.25
N THR A 30 -32.76 41.87 -0.92
CA THR A 30 -31.97 40.82 -1.56
C THR A 30 -30.74 40.61 -0.69
N PRO A 31 -30.52 39.42 -0.09
CA PRO A 31 -29.20 39.11 0.40
C PRO A 31 -28.29 39.05 -0.83
N THR A 32 -27.39 40.01 -0.97
CA THR A 32 -26.19 39.84 -1.76
C THR A 32 -25.41 38.72 -1.10
N SER A 33 -25.69 37.48 -1.49
CA SER A 33 -24.74 36.40 -1.36
C SER A 33 -23.60 36.73 -2.32
N SER A 34 -22.65 37.55 -1.85
CA SER A 34 -21.30 37.47 -2.37
C SER A 34 -20.83 36.07 -2.02
N ALA A 35 -20.97 35.15 -2.98
CA ALA A 35 -20.14 33.97 -3.01
C ALA A 35 -18.71 34.48 -3.17
N SER A 36 -18.05 34.72 -2.06
CA SER A 36 -16.59 34.77 -2.04
C SER A 36 -16.16 33.37 -2.43
N SER A 37 -15.81 33.19 -3.69
CA SER A 37 -15.01 32.06 -4.12
C SER A 37 -13.71 32.17 -3.33
N ALA A 38 -13.61 31.45 -2.22
CA ALA A 38 -12.35 31.30 -1.52
C ALA A 38 -11.39 30.68 -2.54
N LYS A 39 -10.36 31.44 -2.92
CA LYS A 39 -9.26 30.92 -3.73
C LYS A 39 -8.68 29.76 -2.94
N GLU A 40 -8.77 28.56 -3.50
CA GLU A 40 -8.11 27.39 -2.92
C GLU A 40 -6.62 27.74 -2.84
N GLU A 41 -6.06 27.70 -1.63
CA GLU A 41 -4.67 28.06 -1.42
C GLU A 41 -3.81 26.97 -2.04
N VAL A 42 -2.90 27.36 -2.93
CA VAL A 42 -2.04 26.41 -3.62
C VAL A 42 -0.95 25.97 -2.65
N ALA A 43 -0.84 24.66 -2.40
CA ALA A 43 0.21 24.13 -1.56
C ALA A 43 1.58 24.47 -2.15
N THR A 44 2.45 25.07 -1.35
CA THR A 44 3.85 25.38 -1.71
C THR A 44 4.85 24.41 -1.09
N GLU A 45 4.36 23.48 -0.25
CA GLU A 45 5.18 22.55 0.51
C GLU A 45 4.63 21.13 0.42
N GLY A 46 5.53 20.15 0.37
CA GLY A 46 5.24 18.73 0.47
C GLY A 46 6.16 18.07 1.49
N HIS A 47 5.62 17.17 2.30
CA HIS A 47 6.31 16.50 3.39
C HIS A 47 6.08 14.99 3.31
N TYR A 48 7.13 14.24 2.98
CA TYR A 48 6.99 12.82 2.72
C TYR A 48 7.81 11.99 3.69
N THR A 49 7.17 11.04 4.36
CA THR A 49 7.88 9.99 5.10
C THR A 49 8.07 8.79 4.20
N VAL A 50 9.30 8.56 3.75
CA VAL A 50 9.63 7.55 2.73
C VAL A 50 10.32 6.36 3.39
N SER A 51 9.71 5.18 3.28
CA SER A 51 10.24 3.93 3.83
C SER A 51 10.71 2.99 2.73
N ASN A 52 11.91 2.43 2.86
CA ASN A 52 12.45 1.47 1.90
C ASN A 52 12.00 0.03 2.23
N VAL A 53 11.01 -0.46 1.49
CA VAL A 53 10.51 -1.84 1.58
C VAL A 53 10.84 -2.65 0.33
N SER A 54 11.82 -2.19 -0.47
CA SER A 54 12.16 -2.78 -1.76
C SER A 54 12.93 -4.10 -1.62
N GLY A 55 13.50 -4.34 -0.42
CA GLY A 55 14.34 -5.49 -0.11
C GLY A 55 15.82 -5.28 -0.42
N LYS A 56 16.23 -4.14 -0.97
CA LYS A 56 17.63 -3.77 -1.24
C LYS A 56 17.92 -2.35 -0.72
N THR A 57 19.19 -2.03 -0.50
CA THR A 57 19.59 -0.64 -0.23
C THR A 57 19.30 0.23 -1.46
N ILE A 58 18.71 1.40 -1.24
CA ILE A 58 18.49 2.41 -2.29
C ILE A 58 19.69 3.34 -2.30
N THR A 59 20.34 3.50 -3.45
CA THR A 59 21.53 4.36 -3.62
C THR A 59 21.17 5.74 -4.16
N GLU A 60 20.03 5.85 -4.84
CA GLU A 60 19.52 7.11 -5.36
C GLU A 60 18.01 7.22 -5.12
N LEU A 61 17.56 8.38 -4.65
CA LEU A 61 16.14 8.71 -4.47
C LEU A 61 15.95 10.18 -4.80
N TYR A 62 15.11 10.48 -5.79
CA TYR A 62 14.87 11.83 -6.27
C TYR A 62 13.39 12.19 -6.25
N PHE A 63 13.14 13.47 -5.98
CA PHE A 63 11.87 14.15 -6.09
C PHE A 63 12.12 15.39 -6.92
N TYR A 64 11.59 15.42 -8.14
CA TYR A 64 11.85 16.52 -9.06
C TYR A 64 10.63 16.84 -9.91
N LYS A 65 10.58 18.07 -10.41
CA LYS A 65 9.47 18.55 -11.25
C LYS A 65 9.29 17.63 -12.45
N THR A 66 8.07 17.14 -12.66
CA THR A 66 7.77 16.23 -13.79
C THR A 66 8.16 16.86 -15.12
N GLY A 67 8.86 16.08 -15.95
CA GLY A 67 9.37 16.53 -17.25
C GLY A 67 10.65 17.36 -17.19
N SER A 68 11.21 17.62 -16.00
CA SER A 68 12.54 18.21 -15.84
C SER A 68 13.64 17.19 -16.17
N GLU A 69 14.73 17.66 -16.77
CA GLU A 69 15.98 16.90 -16.91
C GLU A 69 16.87 17.00 -15.66
N GLU A 70 16.62 17.98 -14.79
CA GLU A 70 17.33 18.19 -13.53
C GLU A 70 16.59 17.51 -12.37
N LYS A 71 17.27 16.55 -11.71
CA LYS A 71 16.72 15.75 -10.61
C LYS A 71 16.92 16.37 -9.21
N GLY A 72 17.83 17.33 -9.08
CA GLY A 72 18.12 17.98 -7.80
C GLY A 72 18.79 17.06 -6.77
N THR A 73 18.33 17.11 -5.52
CA THR A 73 18.92 16.44 -4.35
C THR A 73 18.69 14.93 -4.38
N ASN A 74 19.75 14.14 -4.17
CA ASN A 74 19.64 12.72 -3.87
C ASN A 74 19.34 12.52 -2.37
N TYR A 75 18.12 12.13 -2.03
CA TYR A 75 17.69 11.90 -0.65
C TYR A 75 18.18 10.58 -0.06
N ALA A 76 18.75 9.70 -0.88
CA ALA A 76 19.39 8.46 -0.46
C ALA A 76 20.93 8.54 -0.55
N GLU A 77 21.52 9.75 -0.50
CA GLU A 77 22.96 9.92 -0.45
C GLU A 77 23.56 9.16 0.75
N GLY A 78 24.54 8.30 0.49
CA GLY A 78 25.10 7.39 1.50
C GLY A 78 24.36 6.06 1.66
N GLY A 79 23.24 5.88 0.97
CA GLY A 79 22.42 4.67 0.98
C GLY A 79 21.26 4.75 1.96
N LEU A 80 20.07 4.38 1.50
CA LEU A 80 18.90 4.14 2.33
C LEU A 80 18.68 2.64 2.47
N ASP A 81 19.07 2.07 3.61
CA ASP A 81 19.02 0.64 3.87
C ASP A 81 17.61 0.04 3.81
N LYS A 82 17.53 -1.27 3.61
CA LYS A 82 16.25 -2.01 3.71
C LYS A 82 15.63 -1.77 5.09
N GLY A 83 14.37 -1.36 5.10
CA GLY A 83 13.61 -1.10 6.32
C GLY A 83 13.86 0.27 6.94
N ALA A 84 14.76 1.08 6.36
CA ALA A 84 15.00 2.44 6.84
C ALA A 84 13.92 3.42 6.31
N THR A 85 13.73 4.49 7.07
CA THR A 85 12.77 5.55 6.78
C THR A 85 13.48 6.91 6.83
N ILE A 86 13.12 7.80 5.90
CA ILE A 86 13.59 9.19 5.86
C ILE A 86 12.42 10.15 5.68
N THR A 87 12.66 11.43 5.97
CA THR A 87 11.75 12.52 5.63
C THR A 87 12.30 13.29 4.42
N VAL A 88 11.42 13.58 3.48
CA VAL A 88 11.69 14.39 2.29
C VAL A 88 10.78 15.62 2.34
N ASP A 89 11.38 16.80 2.45
CA ASP A 89 10.69 18.07 2.46
C ASP A 89 10.94 18.80 1.15
N ILE A 90 9.85 19.16 0.46
CA ILE A 90 9.87 19.88 -0.82
C ILE A 90 9.24 21.25 -0.61
N THR A 91 9.93 22.30 -1.04
CA THR A 91 9.40 23.67 -1.07
C THR A 91 9.44 24.19 -2.49
N VAL A 92 8.34 24.78 -2.93
CA VAL A 92 8.16 25.34 -4.28
C VAL A 92 7.75 26.79 -4.16
N ASP A 93 8.36 27.64 -5.01
CA ASP A 93 7.97 29.04 -5.09
C ASP A 93 6.48 29.17 -5.44
N GLU A 94 5.76 30.09 -4.76
CA GLU A 94 4.31 30.28 -4.93
C GLU A 94 3.91 30.52 -6.40
N ALA A 95 4.78 31.17 -7.19
CA ALA A 95 4.57 31.43 -8.60
C ALA A 95 4.61 30.16 -9.48
N GLU A 96 5.21 29.08 -9.00
CA GLU A 96 5.33 27.79 -9.69
C GLU A 96 4.48 26.67 -9.08
N ALA A 97 3.95 26.90 -7.88
CA ALA A 97 3.20 25.91 -7.12
C ALA A 97 1.89 25.49 -7.81
N GLU A 98 1.28 26.39 -8.60
CA GLU A 98 0.02 26.10 -9.28
C GLU A 98 0.20 25.00 -10.34
N GLY A 99 -0.41 23.84 -10.09
CA GLY A 99 -0.27 22.66 -10.95
C GLY A 99 1.09 21.97 -10.84
N TYR A 100 1.89 22.27 -9.81
CA TYR A 100 3.15 21.59 -9.57
C TYR A 100 2.93 20.09 -9.36
N ALA A 101 3.74 19.30 -10.06
CA ALA A 101 3.74 17.85 -9.98
C ALA A 101 5.18 17.34 -10.05
N MET A 102 5.41 16.22 -9.37
CA MET A 102 6.72 15.62 -9.21
C MET A 102 6.78 14.22 -9.79
N THR A 103 7.93 13.92 -10.37
CA THR A 103 8.39 12.57 -10.60
C THR A 103 9.20 12.13 -9.39
N VAL A 104 8.88 10.94 -8.87
CA VAL A 104 9.60 10.27 -7.80
C VAL A 104 10.19 9.00 -8.37
N GLU A 105 11.50 8.86 -8.27
CA GLU A 105 12.19 7.66 -8.72
C GLU A 105 13.27 7.26 -7.74
N TYR A 106 13.63 5.98 -7.77
CA TYR A 106 14.75 5.45 -7.00
C TYR A 106 15.62 4.53 -7.83
N LEU A 107 16.90 4.38 -7.44
CA LEU A 107 17.79 3.35 -7.93
C LEU A 107 18.24 2.46 -6.76
N ALA A 108 17.97 1.16 -6.86
CA ALA A 108 18.44 0.18 -5.89
C ALA A 108 19.87 -0.25 -6.18
N GLU A 109 20.60 -0.66 -5.15
CA GLU A 109 21.96 -1.18 -5.27
C GLU A 109 22.00 -2.36 -6.27
N GLY A 110 22.91 -2.23 -7.25
CA GLY A 110 23.11 -3.21 -8.32
C GLY A 110 21.98 -3.28 -9.35
N ALA A 111 21.01 -2.37 -9.34
CA ALA A 111 20.07 -2.19 -10.45
C ALA A 111 20.73 -1.37 -11.58
N GLU A 112 20.37 -1.69 -12.83
CA GLU A 112 20.86 -0.96 -14.01
C GLU A 112 20.00 0.25 -14.35
N GLU A 113 18.70 0.18 -14.03
CA GLU A 113 17.71 1.18 -14.40
C GLU A 113 16.94 1.67 -13.16
N PRO A 114 16.61 2.97 -13.08
CA PRO A 114 15.81 3.51 -12.00
C PRO A 114 14.35 3.04 -12.10
N VAL A 115 13.67 3.04 -10.97
CA VAL A 115 12.24 2.72 -10.84
C VAL A 115 11.48 4.01 -10.61
N ILE A 116 10.58 4.36 -11.53
CA ILE A 116 9.67 5.48 -11.37
C ILE A 116 8.50 5.02 -10.50
N VAL A 117 8.36 5.63 -9.32
CA VAL A 117 7.30 5.35 -8.35
C VAL A 117 6.06 6.18 -8.68
N PHE A 118 6.26 7.47 -8.96
CA PHE A 118 5.24 8.42 -9.38
C PHE A 118 5.77 9.27 -10.51
N ASP A 119 4.93 9.62 -11.48
CA ASP A 119 5.22 10.60 -12.53
C ASP A 119 4.37 11.88 -12.41
N ASN A 120 3.43 11.92 -11.46
CA ASN A 120 2.53 13.04 -11.22
C ASN A 120 2.11 13.16 -9.75
N LEU A 121 3.09 13.15 -8.83
CA LEU A 121 2.84 13.37 -7.40
C LEU A 121 2.65 14.86 -7.10
N HIS A 122 1.54 15.24 -6.47
CA HIS A 122 1.31 16.63 -6.04
C HIS A 122 1.90 16.91 -4.66
N LEU A 123 2.09 18.18 -4.32
CA LEU A 123 2.54 18.62 -3.01
C LEU A 123 1.50 18.26 -1.95
N GLU A 124 1.88 17.44 -0.98
CA GLU A 124 1.03 16.98 0.11
C GLU A 124 1.87 16.49 1.30
N THR A 125 1.22 16.15 2.40
CA THR A 125 1.85 15.41 3.50
C THR A 125 1.41 13.95 3.42
N ALA A 126 2.34 13.05 3.10
CA ALA A 126 2.01 11.65 2.89
C ALA A 126 3.14 10.70 3.33
N GLU A 127 2.78 9.47 3.64
CA GLU A 127 3.74 8.39 3.79
C GLU A 127 3.86 7.64 2.46
N MET A 128 5.07 7.17 2.13
CA MET A 128 5.31 6.39 0.92
C MET A 128 6.24 5.24 1.19
N PHE A 129 6.06 4.16 0.43
CA PHE A 129 6.84 2.94 0.57
C PHE A 129 7.46 2.58 -0.78
N LEU A 130 8.79 2.55 -0.83
CA LEU A 130 9.54 2.16 -2.03
C LEU A 130 9.47 0.63 -2.14
N LYS A 131 8.60 0.11 -3.00
CA LYS A 131 8.44 -1.33 -3.27
C LYS A 131 9.47 -1.80 -4.29
N LYS A 132 9.73 -3.11 -4.35
CA LYS A 132 10.57 -3.72 -5.41
C LYS A 132 10.02 -3.37 -6.80
N ALA A 133 10.91 -3.19 -7.78
CA ALA A 133 10.55 -2.73 -9.13
C ALA A 133 9.32 -3.43 -9.74
N LYS A 134 9.21 -4.76 -9.59
CA LYS A 134 8.10 -5.56 -10.14
C LYS A 134 6.73 -5.31 -9.47
N ASP A 135 6.72 -4.71 -8.29
CA ASP A 135 5.52 -4.40 -7.51
C ASP A 135 5.11 -2.93 -7.64
N VAL A 136 5.89 -2.11 -8.34
CA VAL A 136 5.52 -0.73 -8.64
C VAL A 136 4.57 -0.75 -9.83
N THR A 137 3.28 -0.57 -9.57
CA THR A 137 2.23 -0.70 -10.60
C THR A 137 1.90 0.61 -11.32
N GLY A 138 2.59 1.72 -11.01
CA GLY A 138 2.34 3.04 -11.58
C GLY A 138 0.96 3.58 -11.22
N GLY A 139 0.88 4.49 -10.26
CA GLY A 139 -0.39 5.08 -9.86
C GLY A 139 -0.21 6.12 -8.76
N ALA A 140 -1.10 7.11 -8.73
CA ALA A 140 -1.05 8.27 -7.82
C ALA A 140 -1.36 7.94 -6.35
N THR A 141 -1.52 6.67 -5.97
CA THR A 141 -1.88 6.28 -4.60
C THR A 141 -0.63 5.81 -3.85
N PRO A 142 -0.32 6.38 -2.69
CA PRO A 142 0.71 5.84 -1.82
C PRO A 142 0.42 4.37 -1.50
N PHE A 143 1.46 3.54 -1.57
CA PHE A 143 1.35 2.13 -1.22
C PHE A 143 1.00 1.99 0.27
N SER A 144 0.19 1.00 0.64
CA SER A 144 0.06 0.59 2.04
C SER A 144 1.09 -0.49 2.38
N ILE A 145 1.44 -0.60 3.66
CA ILE A 145 2.18 -1.73 4.21
C ILE A 145 1.18 -2.70 4.86
N VAL A 146 1.40 -4.00 4.68
CA VAL A 146 0.57 -5.04 5.30
C VAL A 146 1.13 -5.30 6.70
N THR A 147 0.30 -5.11 7.72
CA THR A 147 0.66 -5.30 9.13
C THR A 147 -0.10 -6.47 9.77
N THR A 148 -0.98 -7.12 9.01
CA THR A 148 -1.81 -8.23 9.49
C THR A 148 -1.75 -9.40 8.53
N GLY A 149 -1.82 -10.62 9.05
CA GLY A 149 -2.01 -11.84 8.29
C GLY A 149 -3.04 -12.73 8.98
N THR A 150 -3.87 -13.40 8.18
CA THR A 150 -4.93 -14.29 8.66
C THR A 150 -4.79 -15.64 7.98
N TYR A 151 -4.62 -16.70 8.78
CA TYR A 151 -4.41 -18.04 8.27
C TYR A 151 -5.44 -19.01 8.80
N ASN A 152 -6.18 -19.63 7.89
CA ASN A 152 -7.03 -20.76 8.23
C ASN A 152 -6.19 -22.04 8.20
N VAL A 153 -5.69 -22.45 9.36
CA VAL A 153 -4.79 -23.60 9.51
C VAL A 153 -5.60 -24.86 9.73
N THR A 154 -5.43 -25.86 8.87
CA THR A 154 -6.10 -27.18 8.99
C THR A 154 -5.08 -28.26 9.29
N ASN A 155 -5.33 -29.06 10.33
CA ASN A 155 -4.48 -30.16 10.70
C ASN A 155 -4.73 -31.39 9.81
N THR A 156 -3.91 -31.56 8.75
CA THR A 156 -3.95 -32.76 7.89
C THR A 156 -2.83 -33.76 8.22
N THR A 157 -2.25 -33.69 9.42
CA THR A 157 -1.16 -34.58 9.85
C THR A 157 -1.63 -36.03 10.10
N GLY A 158 -2.94 -36.22 10.34
CA GLY A 158 -3.54 -37.50 10.69
C GLY A 158 -3.49 -37.85 12.19
N ALA A 159 -2.90 -36.98 13.01
CA ALA A 159 -2.85 -37.10 14.48
C ALA A 159 -3.14 -35.74 15.13
N GLU A 160 -3.22 -35.69 16.45
CA GLU A 160 -3.36 -34.42 17.18
C GLU A 160 -2.08 -33.58 17.09
N VAL A 161 -2.24 -32.28 16.89
CA VAL A 161 -1.17 -31.28 17.04
C VAL A 161 -1.33 -30.64 18.41
N LYS A 162 -0.34 -30.82 19.29
CA LYS A 162 -0.38 -30.29 20.67
C LYS A 162 -0.16 -28.79 20.74
N GLU A 163 0.74 -28.29 19.91
CA GLU A 163 1.12 -26.88 19.88
C GLU A 163 1.24 -26.39 18.44
N LEU A 164 0.85 -25.16 18.18
CA LEU A 164 0.96 -24.48 16.88
C LEU A 164 1.39 -23.04 17.11
N TYR A 165 2.48 -22.64 16.48
CA TYR A 165 3.10 -21.32 16.66
C TYR A 165 3.31 -20.60 15.34
N PHE A 166 3.08 -19.29 15.37
CA PHE A 166 3.40 -18.32 14.33
C PHE A 166 4.22 -17.23 14.98
N TYR A 167 5.50 -17.13 14.62
CA TYR A 167 6.42 -16.21 15.28
C TYR A 167 7.42 -15.62 14.29
N GLN A 168 8.00 -14.48 14.64
CA GLN A 168 9.02 -13.85 13.80
C GLN A 168 10.18 -14.81 13.56
N THR A 169 10.56 -15.02 12.30
CA THR A 169 11.70 -15.89 11.96
C THR A 169 12.97 -15.44 12.68
N GLY A 170 13.60 -16.37 13.38
CA GLY A 170 14.80 -16.12 14.18
C GLY A 170 14.54 -15.60 15.59
N SER A 171 13.28 -15.39 15.98
CA SER A 171 12.90 -15.10 17.37
C SER A 171 13.02 -16.34 18.25
N GLU A 172 13.46 -16.16 19.50
CA GLU A 172 13.38 -17.20 20.54
C GLU A 172 11.99 -17.24 21.19
N ASP A 173 11.25 -16.15 21.15
CA ASP A 173 9.86 -16.07 21.61
C ASP A 173 8.92 -16.57 20.51
N LYS A 174 8.22 -17.66 20.79
CA LYS A 174 7.23 -18.29 19.90
C LYS A 174 5.82 -17.69 20.06
N GLY A 175 5.60 -16.88 21.08
CA GLY A 175 4.30 -16.27 21.36
C GLY A 175 3.21 -17.27 21.72
N GLU A 176 2.01 -17.04 21.18
CA GLU A 176 0.79 -17.78 21.51
C GLU A 176 0.75 -19.18 20.89
N ASN A 177 0.31 -20.16 21.68
CA ASN A 177 -0.04 -21.49 21.17
C ASN A 177 -1.46 -21.48 20.59
N TRP A 178 -1.55 -21.45 19.27
CA TRP A 178 -2.81 -21.44 18.51
C TRP A 178 -3.53 -22.78 18.51
N ALA A 179 -2.89 -23.87 18.92
CA ALA A 179 -3.58 -25.15 19.09
C ALA A 179 -4.42 -25.21 20.38
N GLY A 180 -4.26 -24.25 21.31
CA GLY A 180 -4.95 -24.24 22.59
C GLY A 180 -4.61 -25.47 23.43
N GLU A 181 -5.60 -26.31 23.75
CA GLU A 181 -5.39 -27.59 24.45
C GLU A 181 -4.97 -28.73 23.50
N GLY A 182 -4.97 -28.48 22.19
CA GLY A 182 -4.67 -29.45 21.14
C GLY A 182 -5.59 -29.26 19.93
N LEU A 183 -5.02 -29.30 18.73
CA LEU A 183 -5.73 -29.24 17.46
C LEU A 183 -5.91 -30.65 16.90
N ALA A 184 -7.12 -31.20 17.02
CA ALA A 184 -7.45 -32.55 16.55
C ALA A 184 -7.21 -32.72 15.04
N ALA A 185 -7.07 -33.97 14.59
CA ALA A 185 -6.97 -34.28 13.16
C ALA A 185 -8.21 -33.76 12.40
N ASP A 186 -7.98 -33.21 11.22
CA ASP A 186 -8.96 -32.58 10.32
C ASP A 186 -9.67 -31.34 10.90
N ALA A 187 -9.32 -30.88 12.10
CA ALA A 187 -9.80 -29.62 12.64
C ALA A 187 -9.02 -28.43 12.08
N SER A 188 -9.66 -27.26 12.12
CA SER A 188 -9.07 -26.00 11.68
C SER A 188 -9.12 -24.93 12.77
N VAL A 189 -8.15 -24.04 12.75
CA VAL A 189 -8.08 -22.85 13.60
C VAL A 189 -7.74 -21.63 12.73
N GLU A 190 -8.39 -20.50 13.01
CA GLU A 190 -8.03 -19.22 12.41
C GLU A 190 -6.94 -18.56 13.25
N VAL A 191 -5.80 -18.28 12.62
CA VAL A 191 -4.65 -17.62 13.22
C VAL A 191 -4.60 -16.19 12.70
N ASN A 192 -4.68 -15.23 13.62
CA ASN A 192 -4.56 -13.81 13.31
C ASN A 192 -3.25 -13.27 13.85
N VAL A 193 -2.36 -12.87 12.96
CA VAL A 193 -1.07 -12.26 13.31
C VAL A 193 -1.15 -10.78 13.02
N GLU A 194 -0.85 -9.95 14.01
CA GLU A 194 -0.70 -8.51 13.88
C GLU A 194 0.72 -8.14 14.29
N VAL A 195 1.34 -7.23 13.54
CA VAL A 195 2.69 -6.73 13.82
C VAL A 195 2.73 -5.22 13.78
N GLU A 196 3.65 -4.67 14.56
CA GLU A 196 3.97 -3.25 14.50
C GLU A 196 4.48 -2.86 13.11
N LYS A 197 4.12 -1.64 12.69
CA LYS A 197 4.43 -1.11 11.36
C LYS A 197 5.93 -1.11 11.05
N GLU A 198 6.75 -0.79 12.04
CA GLU A 198 8.21 -0.75 11.93
C GLU A 198 8.76 -2.14 11.61
N ALA A 199 8.20 -3.19 12.22
CA ALA A 199 8.58 -4.57 11.93
C ALA A 199 8.16 -4.95 10.50
N ALA A 200 6.94 -4.57 10.08
CA ALA A 200 6.49 -4.79 8.71
C ALA A 200 7.39 -4.09 7.67
N ILE A 201 7.79 -2.85 7.93
CA ILE A 201 8.74 -2.09 7.09
C ILE A 201 10.11 -2.77 7.02
N ALA A 202 10.60 -3.30 8.13
CA ALA A 202 11.85 -4.07 8.18
C ALA A 202 11.80 -5.40 7.39
N GLY A 203 10.64 -5.77 6.87
CA GLY A 203 10.43 -6.99 6.09
C GLY A 203 10.23 -8.21 6.99
N TYR A 204 9.30 -8.09 7.93
CA TYR A 204 8.84 -9.16 8.81
C TYR A 204 8.47 -10.43 8.02
N ASN A 205 8.99 -11.57 8.47
CA ASN A 205 8.64 -12.90 8.01
C ASN A 205 8.42 -13.81 9.22
N MET A 206 7.62 -14.84 9.03
CA MET A 206 7.22 -15.75 10.09
C MET A 206 7.74 -17.15 9.88
N THR A 207 8.07 -17.78 10.99
CA THR A 207 8.19 -19.22 11.11
C THR A 207 6.85 -19.79 11.61
N VAL A 208 6.40 -20.84 10.94
CA VAL A 208 5.24 -21.64 11.35
C VAL A 208 5.77 -22.98 11.82
N GLU A 209 5.49 -23.32 13.07
CA GLU A 209 5.95 -24.57 13.69
C GLU A 209 4.79 -25.24 14.42
N TYR A 210 4.73 -26.56 14.35
CA TYR A 210 3.83 -27.34 15.19
C TYR A 210 4.58 -28.39 16.01
N VAL A 211 3.97 -28.80 17.12
CA VAL A 211 4.42 -29.94 17.95
C VAL A 211 3.40 -31.07 17.82
N GLY A 212 3.84 -32.21 17.29
CA GLY A 212 2.99 -33.39 17.10
C GLY A 212 2.60 -34.09 18.40
N GLU A 213 1.69 -35.05 18.32
CA GLU A 213 1.26 -35.88 19.45
C GLU A 213 2.43 -36.58 20.16
N ASP A 214 3.45 -36.98 19.41
CA ASP A 214 4.69 -37.62 19.89
C ASP A 214 5.68 -36.64 20.56
N GLY A 215 5.39 -35.33 20.52
CA GLY A 215 6.25 -34.27 21.03
C GLY A 215 7.32 -33.78 20.04
N THR A 216 7.27 -34.24 18.79
CA THR A 216 8.19 -33.79 17.74
C THR A 216 7.81 -32.40 17.24
N SER A 217 8.75 -31.45 17.29
CA SER A 217 8.62 -30.13 16.65
C SER A 217 8.91 -30.23 15.15
N VAL A 218 8.05 -29.60 14.34
CA VAL A 218 8.16 -29.56 12.88
C VAL A 218 8.00 -28.13 12.40
N VAL A 219 9.05 -27.60 11.76
CA VAL A 219 9.00 -26.30 11.08
C VAL A 219 8.39 -26.48 9.70
N VAL A 220 7.24 -25.83 9.49
CA VAL A 220 6.42 -25.91 8.27
C VAL A 220 6.87 -24.86 7.24
N PHE A 221 7.09 -23.64 7.74
CA PHE A 221 7.63 -22.51 6.99
C PHE A 221 8.63 -21.78 7.88
N ASP A 222 9.69 -21.24 7.30
CA ASP A 222 10.66 -20.36 7.97
C ASP A 222 10.69 -18.95 7.37
N ASN A 223 9.86 -18.68 6.37
CA ASN A 223 9.83 -17.39 5.66
C ASN A 223 8.42 -17.07 5.10
N LEU A 224 7.39 -17.23 5.93
CA LEU A 224 6.02 -16.89 5.56
C LEU A 224 5.79 -15.37 5.68
N HIS A 225 5.23 -14.74 4.65
CA HIS A 225 4.86 -13.31 4.67
C HIS A 225 3.45 -13.13 5.23
N LEU A 226 3.15 -11.96 5.79
CA LEU A 226 1.79 -11.57 6.18
C LEU A 226 0.88 -11.55 4.95
N GLU A 227 -0.15 -12.38 4.98
CA GLU A 227 -1.14 -12.53 3.92
C GLU A 227 -2.43 -13.15 4.47
N GLU A 228 -3.44 -13.27 3.62
CA GLU A 228 -4.64 -14.05 3.91
C GLU A 228 -4.57 -15.36 3.12
N ALA A 229 -4.52 -16.50 3.81
CA ALA A 229 -4.33 -17.79 3.15
C ALA A 229 -4.89 -18.98 3.96
N ASN A 230 -5.18 -20.08 3.26
CA ASN A 230 -5.42 -21.37 3.90
C ASN A 230 -4.11 -22.16 3.99
N LEU A 231 -3.82 -22.77 5.15
CA LEU A 231 -2.60 -23.52 5.41
C LEU A 231 -2.92 -24.94 5.87
N PHE A 232 -2.27 -25.95 5.28
CA PHE A 232 -2.51 -27.35 5.61
C PHE A 232 -1.27 -27.99 6.24
N LEU A 233 -1.36 -28.34 7.53
CA LEU A 233 -0.26 -29.02 8.24
C LEU A 233 -0.09 -30.45 7.73
N LYS A 234 1.16 -30.86 7.52
CA LYS A 234 1.55 -32.20 7.02
C LYS A 234 2.37 -32.94 8.06
N PRO A 235 2.30 -34.28 8.12
CA PRO A 235 3.07 -35.06 9.09
C PRO A 235 4.57 -34.83 8.88
N ALA A 236 5.38 -34.96 9.94
CA ALA A 236 6.81 -34.67 9.93
C ALA A 236 7.56 -35.33 8.75
N ALA A 237 7.24 -36.61 8.48
CA ALA A 237 7.85 -37.37 7.38
C ALA A 237 7.60 -36.77 5.99
N ASP A 238 6.46 -36.12 5.79
CA ASP A 238 6.15 -35.45 4.52
C ASP A 238 6.95 -34.15 4.39
N VAL A 239 7.08 -33.39 5.47
CA VAL A 239 7.87 -32.14 5.50
C VAL A 239 9.36 -32.43 5.28
N GLU A 240 9.93 -33.40 6.00
CA GLU A 240 11.32 -33.83 5.82
C GLU A 240 11.57 -34.47 4.45
N GLY A 241 10.57 -35.15 3.90
CA GLY A 241 10.58 -35.72 2.55
C GLY A 241 10.50 -34.68 1.43
N GLY A 242 10.38 -33.38 1.77
CA GLY A 242 10.28 -32.28 0.82
C GLY A 242 8.89 -32.11 0.21
N ALA A 243 7.86 -32.77 0.74
CA ALA A 243 6.48 -32.43 0.41
C ALA A 243 6.21 -31.04 1.00
N THR A 244 6.05 -30.06 0.12
CA THR A 244 5.80 -28.67 0.53
C THR A 244 4.45 -28.61 1.23
N PRO A 245 4.39 -28.14 2.50
CA PRO A 245 3.12 -27.75 3.11
C PRO A 245 2.42 -26.75 2.20
N PHE A 246 1.12 -26.94 1.96
CA PHE A 246 0.43 -26.18 0.92
C PHE A 246 -0.21 -24.92 1.50
N LEU A 247 0.07 -23.78 0.84
CA LEU A 247 -0.69 -22.54 0.95
C LEU A 247 -1.69 -22.50 -0.21
N ALA A 248 -2.98 -22.42 0.10
CA ALA A 248 -4.00 -22.11 -0.89
C ALA A 248 -4.40 -20.64 -0.72
N ALA A 249 -4.00 -19.79 -1.66
CA ALA A 249 -4.62 -18.47 -1.81
C ALA A 249 -6.06 -18.68 -2.33
N GLU A 250 -7.03 -17.98 -1.74
CA GLU A 250 -8.42 -17.95 -2.24
C GLU A 250 -8.56 -17.18 -3.56
#